data_AF-A0A920MBH6-F1
#
_entry.id   AF-A0A920MBH6-F1
#
_cell.length_a   1.000
_cell.length_b   1.000
_cell.length_c   1.000
_cell.angle_alpha   90.00
_cell.angle_beta   90.00
_cell.angle_gamma   90.00
#
_symmetry.space_group_name_H-M   'P 1'
#
loop_
_entity.id
_entity.type
_entity.pdbx_description
1 polymer ?
#
loop_
_entity_poly.entity_id
_entity_poly.type
_entity_poly.pdbx_seq_one_letter_code
_entity_poly.pdbx_strand_id
1 'polypeptide(L)'
;MKRLVTLLSAAFLLVLPLQAADLGGKVVQIGTDPTYPPHEYIDENTKQVVGFDVDVVVEICKLVNCIPVWNPTAWEGIFPALARAVGHGGFRGNHYRRAGQDR
;
A
#
# COMPACT_ATOMS: atom_id res chain seq x y z
N MET A 1 -24.26 -40.48 19.30
CA MET A 1 -24.69 -39.41 18.35
C MET A 1 -24.21 -38.01 18.76
N LYS A 2 -24.41 -37.56 20.02
CA LYS A 2 -23.96 -36.21 20.47
C LYS A 2 -22.46 -35.95 20.31
N ARG A 3 -21.60 -36.91 20.69
CA ARG A 3 -20.13 -36.81 20.52
C ARG A 3 -19.68 -36.73 19.06
N LEU A 4 -20.43 -37.35 18.15
CA LEU A 4 -20.14 -37.33 16.71
C LEU A 4 -20.47 -35.95 16.13
N VAL A 5 -21.59 -35.35 16.55
CA VAL A 5 -21.97 -33.98 16.17
C VAL A 5 -20.97 -32.96 16.73
N THR A 6 -20.49 -33.13 17.96
CA THR A 6 -19.48 -32.23 18.57
C THR A 6 -18.14 -32.28 17.82
N LEU A 7 -17.69 -33.46 17.39
CA LEU A 7 -16.45 -33.61 16.62
C LEU A 7 -16.56 -33.05 15.20
N LEU A 8 -17.69 -33.23 14.52
CA LEU A 8 -17.94 -32.62 13.21
C LEU A 8 -17.99 -31.08 13.27
N SER A 9 -18.52 -30.52 14.35
CA SER A 9 -18.57 -29.06 14.57
C SER A 9 -17.17 -28.47 14.79
N ALA A 10 -16.33 -29.15 15.57
CA ALA A 10 -14.95 -28.74 15.82
C ALA A 10 -14.08 -28.84 14.55
N ALA A 11 -14.31 -29.82 13.70
CA ALA A 11 -13.65 -29.94 12.41
C ALA A 11 -14.03 -28.82 11.43
N PHE A 12 -15.25 -28.30 11.48
CA PHE A 12 -15.71 -27.22 10.59
C PHE A 12 -15.06 -25.85 10.91
N LEU A 13 -14.77 -25.59 12.19
CA LEU A 13 -14.06 -24.37 12.62
C LEU A 13 -12.59 -24.32 12.18
N LEU A 14 -11.98 -25.47 11.90
CA LEU A 14 -10.60 -25.58 11.41
C LEU A 14 -10.44 -25.34 9.90
N VAL A 15 -11.56 -25.25 9.15
CA VAL A 15 -11.55 -25.14 7.67
C VAL A 15 -12.09 -23.78 7.20
N LEU A 16 -12.17 -22.78 8.08
CA LEU A 16 -12.45 -21.41 7.64
C LEU A 16 -11.31 -20.95 6.72
N PRO A 17 -11.59 -20.62 5.44
CA PRO A 17 -10.55 -20.09 4.57
C PRO A 17 -10.11 -18.75 5.15
N LEU A 18 -8.82 -18.66 5.50
CA LEU A 18 -8.18 -17.40 5.85
C LEU A 18 -8.04 -16.58 4.56
N GLN A 19 -9.12 -15.91 4.16
CA GLN A 19 -9.10 -14.98 3.05
C GLN A 19 -8.29 -13.75 3.47
N ALA A 20 -7.47 -13.23 2.54
CA ALA A 20 -6.81 -11.95 2.75
C ALA A 20 -7.85 -10.86 2.99
N ALA A 21 -7.48 -9.84 3.76
CA ALA A 21 -8.37 -8.70 3.98
C ALA A 21 -8.69 -8.02 2.64
N ASP A 22 -9.96 -7.77 2.36
CA ASP A 22 -10.41 -7.03 1.19
C ASP A 22 -10.56 -5.55 1.54
N LEU A 23 -9.79 -4.69 0.87
CA LEU A 23 -9.84 -3.24 1.03
C LEU A 23 -10.90 -2.57 0.14
N GLY A 24 -11.63 -3.32 -0.69
CA GLY A 24 -12.77 -2.83 -1.45
C GLY A 24 -12.42 -1.81 -2.54
N GLY A 25 -11.24 -1.94 -3.16
CA GLY A 25 -10.74 -1.01 -4.17
C GLY A 25 -10.29 0.34 -3.61
N LYS A 26 -10.01 0.43 -2.31
CA LYS A 26 -9.54 1.68 -1.70
C LYS A 26 -8.22 2.14 -2.32
N VAL A 27 -8.15 3.45 -2.54
CA VAL A 27 -6.88 4.11 -2.89
C VAL A 27 -5.97 4.14 -1.67
N VAL A 28 -4.77 3.59 -1.82
CA VAL A 28 -3.73 3.61 -0.79
C VAL A 28 -2.60 4.50 -1.29
N GLN A 29 -2.32 5.54 -0.52
CA GLN A 29 -1.29 6.52 -0.82
C GLN A 29 0.05 6.03 -0.28
N ILE A 30 1.02 5.82 -1.16
CA ILE A 30 2.33 5.23 -0.82
C ILE A 30 3.40 6.31 -0.93
N GLY A 31 4.03 6.65 0.19
CA GLY A 31 5.25 7.47 0.17
C GLY A 31 6.44 6.60 -0.24
N THR A 32 7.31 7.14 -1.10
CA THR A 32 8.49 6.46 -1.65
C THR A 32 9.59 7.50 -1.88
N ASP A 33 10.85 7.15 -1.64
CA ASP A 33 12.00 7.97 -2.03
C ASP A 33 12.74 7.30 -3.20
N PRO A 34 12.40 7.63 -4.46
CA PRO A 34 12.84 6.89 -5.64
C PRO A 34 14.29 7.22 -6.05
N THR A 35 15.22 7.09 -5.10
CA THR A 35 16.66 7.35 -5.27
C THR A 35 17.53 6.13 -4.96
N TYR A 36 16.93 4.95 -4.82
CA TYR A 36 17.61 3.74 -4.35
C TYR A 36 17.39 2.53 -5.29
N PRO A 37 18.00 2.50 -6.49
CA PRO A 37 18.00 1.30 -7.33
C PRO A 37 18.68 0.11 -6.62
N PRO A 38 18.19 -1.14 -6.80
CA PRO A 38 17.04 -1.54 -7.64
C PRO A 38 15.69 -1.52 -6.91
N HIS A 39 15.62 -0.97 -5.70
CA HIS A 39 14.45 -1.02 -4.82
C HIS A 39 13.35 -0.06 -5.28
N GLU A 40 13.69 1.22 -5.43
CA GLU A 40 12.78 2.26 -5.87
C GLU A 40 13.54 3.36 -6.64
N TYR A 41 13.10 3.65 -7.86
CA TYR A 41 13.70 4.66 -8.73
C TYR A 41 12.70 5.16 -9.79
N ILE A 42 13.00 6.31 -10.41
CA ILE A 42 12.22 6.82 -11.54
C ILE A 42 12.73 6.21 -12.84
N ASP A 43 11.87 5.50 -13.56
CA ASP A 43 12.18 5.04 -14.91
C ASP A 43 12.26 6.24 -15.87
N GLU A 44 13.36 6.33 -16.62
CA GLU A 44 13.64 7.52 -17.44
C GLU A 44 12.68 7.66 -18.62
N ASN A 45 12.11 6.57 -19.12
CA ASN A 45 11.26 6.57 -20.30
C ASN A 45 9.81 6.90 -19.93
N THR A 46 9.30 6.27 -18.88
CA THR A 46 7.89 6.33 -18.45
C THR A 46 7.66 7.42 -17.40
N LYS A 47 8.72 7.90 -16.73
CA LYS A 47 8.66 8.84 -15.59
C LYS A 47 7.86 8.29 -14.40
N GLN A 48 7.71 6.97 -14.29
CA GLN A 48 7.02 6.30 -13.18
C GLN A 48 8.02 5.81 -12.13
N VAL A 49 7.54 5.70 -10.88
CA VAL A 49 8.29 5.00 -9.83
C VAL A 49 8.23 3.50 -10.11
N VAL A 50 9.39 2.87 -10.18
CA VAL A 50 9.56 1.43 -10.44
C VAL A 50 10.61 0.84 -9.49
N GLY A 51 10.69 -0.49 -9.42
CA GLY A 51 11.69 -1.22 -8.65
C GLY A 51 11.07 -2.32 -7.80
N PHE A 52 11.91 -3.05 -7.07
CA PHE A 52 11.46 -4.19 -6.26
C PHE A 52 10.38 -3.81 -5.23
N ASP A 53 10.52 -2.70 -4.53
CA ASP A 53 9.56 -2.28 -3.50
C ASP A 53 8.20 -1.90 -4.13
N VAL A 54 8.24 -1.34 -5.34
CA VAL A 54 7.06 -1.05 -6.15
C VAL A 54 6.32 -2.33 -6.53
N ASP A 55 7.05 -3.31 -7.03
CA ASP A 55 6.48 -4.61 -7.43
C ASP A 55 5.83 -5.31 -6.23
N VAL A 56 6.49 -5.29 -5.07
CA VAL A 56 5.95 -5.86 -3.83
C VAL A 56 4.62 -5.21 -3.46
N VAL A 57 4.53 -3.88 -3.45
CA VAL A 57 3.28 -3.18 -3.10
C VAL A 57 2.18 -3.42 -4.14
N VAL A 58 2.52 -3.48 -5.43
CA VAL A 58 1.58 -3.81 -6.49
C VAL A 58 0.97 -5.20 -6.27
N GLU A 59 1.80 -6.20 -5.96
CA GLU A 59 1.32 -7.56 -5.66
C GLU A 59 0.49 -7.61 -4.37
N ILE A 60 0.89 -6.89 -3.32
CA ILE A 60 0.08 -6.75 -2.11
C ILE A 60 -1.30 -6.18 -2.47
N CYS A 61 -1.36 -5.10 -3.24
CA CYS A 61 -2.63 -4.48 -3.60
C CYS A 61 -3.52 -5.35 -4.49
N LYS A 62 -2.95 -6.23 -5.33
CA LYS A 62 -3.72 -7.25 -6.04
C LYS A 62 -4.36 -8.25 -5.07
N LEU A 63 -3.64 -8.66 -4.02
CA LEU A 63 -4.13 -9.62 -3.02
C LEU A 63 -5.21 -9.03 -2.11
N VAL A 64 -5.08 -7.75 -1.74
CA VAL A 64 -6.00 -7.09 -0.79
C VAL A 64 -6.98 -6.12 -1.47
N ASN A 65 -7.08 -6.13 -2.79
CA ASN A 65 -7.97 -5.25 -3.58
C ASN A 65 -7.81 -3.77 -3.20
N CYS A 66 -6.60 -3.22 -3.40
CA CYS A 66 -6.35 -1.78 -3.33
C CYS A 66 -5.78 -1.20 -4.62
N ILE A 67 -5.84 0.13 -4.72
CA ILE A 67 -5.28 0.92 -5.81
C ILE A 67 -4.09 1.71 -5.23
N PRO A 68 -2.83 1.33 -5.51
CA PRO A 68 -1.68 2.07 -5.02
C PRO A 68 -1.51 3.39 -5.80
N VAL A 69 -1.22 4.47 -5.08
CA VAL A 69 -0.87 5.78 -5.65
C VAL A 69 0.46 6.23 -5.06
N TRP A 70 1.46 6.41 -5.93
CA TRP A 70 2.82 6.76 -5.55
C TRP A 70 2.97 8.27 -5.27
N ASN A 71 3.58 8.60 -4.14
CA ASN A 71 3.89 9.95 -3.70
C ASN A 71 5.41 10.08 -3.48
N PRO A 72 6.19 10.35 -4.55
CA PRO A 72 7.63 10.60 -4.43
C PRO A 72 7.89 11.71 -3.41
N THR A 73 8.64 11.38 -2.36
CA THR A 73 8.92 12.24 -1.22
C THR A 73 10.33 11.95 -0.74
N ALA A 74 11.20 12.97 -0.69
CA ALA A 74 12.56 12.82 -0.16
C ALA A 74 12.54 12.25 1.26
N TRP A 75 13.53 11.42 1.60
CA TRP A 75 13.66 10.74 2.89
C TRP A 75 13.36 11.63 4.11
N GLU A 76 13.99 12.81 4.18
CA GLU A 76 13.81 13.76 5.28
C GLU A 76 12.35 14.24 5.46
N GLY A 77 11.59 14.26 4.37
CA GLY A 77 10.20 14.72 4.34
C GLY A 77 9.15 13.62 4.52
N ILE A 78 9.53 12.34 4.42
CA ILE A 78 8.57 11.24 4.29
C ILE A 78 7.80 10.96 5.60
N PHE A 79 8.48 10.94 6.75
CA PHE A 79 7.82 10.70 8.04
C PHE A 79 6.89 11.85 8.47
N PRO A 80 7.29 13.14 8.35
CA PRO A 80 6.36 14.24 8.57
C PRO A 80 5.16 14.23 7.62
N ALA A 81 5.34 13.83 6.35
CA ALA A 81 4.24 13.70 5.40
C ALA A 81 3.28 12.57 5.81
N LEU A 82 3.81 11.42 6.22
CA LEU A 82 3.03 10.28 6.71
C LEU A 82 2.21 10.64 7.95
N ALA A 83 2.83 11.28 8.95
CA ALA A 83 2.16 11.69 10.18
C ALA A 83 0.95 12.60 9.90
N ARG A 84 1.09 13.55 8.97
CA ARG A 84 -0.01 14.43 8.54
C ARG A 84 -1.10 13.66 7.79
N ALA A 85 -0.72 12.70 6.94
CA ALA A 85 -1.67 11.88 6.20
C ALA A 85 -2.54 11.02 7.13
N VAL A 86 -1.96 10.44 8.19
CA VAL A 86 -2.71 9.62 9.15
C VAL A 86 -3.65 10.48 10.02
N GLY A 87 -3.23 11.69 10.41
CA GLY A 87 -4.02 12.57 11.28
C GLY A 87 -5.11 13.40 10.59
N HIS A 88 -4.99 13.70 9.29
CA HIS A 88 -5.86 14.67 8.59
C HIS A 88 -6.57 14.15 7.34
N GLY A 89 -6.71 12.83 7.18
CA GLY A 89 -7.54 12.22 6.13
C GLY A 89 -6.82 11.97 4.81
N GLY A 90 -5.60 11.45 4.87
CA GLY A 90 -4.80 10.95 3.75
C GLY A 90 -4.00 12.03 3.02
N PHE A 91 -3.12 11.59 2.11
CA PHE A 91 -2.45 12.44 1.12
C PHE A 91 -3.51 13.00 0.15
N ARG A 92 -4.36 13.92 0.61
CA ARG A 92 -5.28 14.65 -0.26
C ARG A 92 -4.44 15.65 -1.04
N GLY A 93 -4.28 15.37 -2.32
CA GLY A 93 -3.34 16.03 -3.22
C GLY A 93 -3.42 17.55 -3.13
N ASN A 94 -2.37 18.18 -2.57
CA ASN A 94 -1.94 19.54 -2.93
C ASN A 94 -0.60 19.94 -2.26
N HIS A 95 0.46 19.15 -2.44
CA HIS A 95 1.81 19.61 -2.03
C HIS A 95 2.87 19.57 -3.12
N TYR A 96 2.67 18.81 -4.22
CA TYR A 96 3.61 18.87 -5.35
C TYR A 96 3.56 20.21 -6.12
N ARG A 97 2.39 20.89 -6.19
CA ARG A 97 2.28 22.16 -6.95
C ARG A 97 3.08 23.32 -6.34
N ARG A 98 3.58 23.21 -5.09
CA ARG A 98 4.44 24.27 -4.50
C ARG A 98 5.94 24.05 -4.70
N ALA A 99 6.40 22.83 -4.95
CA ALA A 99 7.83 22.56 -5.11
C ALA A 99 8.38 22.91 -6.51
N GLY A 100 7.51 23.19 -7.48
CA GLY A 100 7.86 23.58 -8.85
C GLY A 100 7.52 25.02 -9.24
N GLN A 101 7.06 25.85 -8.29
CA GLN A 101 6.68 27.25 -8.54
C GLN A 101 7.66 28.25 -7.90
N ASP A 102 8.75 27.77 -7.30
CA ASP A 102 9.77 28.60 -6.63
C ASP A 102 11.19 28.31 -7.18
N ARG A 103 11.26 28.13 -8.50
CA ARG A 103 12.49 28.21 -9.30
C ARG A 103 12.22 28.92 -10.63
#